data_AF-A0A2N9MXN2-F1
#
_entry.id   AF-A0A2N9MXN2-F1
#
_cell.length_a   1.000
_cell.length_b   1.000
_cell.length_c   1.000
_cell.angle_alpha   90.00
_cell.angle_beta   90.00
_cell.angle_gamma   90.00
#
_symmetry.space_group_name_H-M   'P 1'
#
loop_
_entity.id
_entity.type
_entity.pdbx_description
1 polymer ?
#
loop_
_entity_poly.entity_id
_entity_poly.type
_entity_poly.pdbx_seq_one_letter_code
_entity_poly.pdbx_strand_id
1 'polypeptide(L)'
;MTWRTTRDYLCALLGCAALFFTGGCGGGGSNGAVGQPQVVVEVFPSNATAPVGTLQPFTASVTGAASRAVTWTASAGTIGATGNYTAPASVPHGGTATVTATSMSNHSAYSSAIVTITTTPVTLGVSPQNSTVKAGFSQIYTATVGGTTNTSVNWSVNDVLGDTTFPGTIVNGNYTAPAPVVTTDTYSVTATSNADPTKTASASVTVTPLENQEQQAFPIKLGASGVNANADCCSGTLGSLLADENGRQYILSNNHILGRVGHASVGEAIVQPGYIDTFCNFALPNTVAHFTAAPPIEAANVDAAIAQVVSGAVDSHGEIIGFGGIASDGSYIPAPPATTTVNASVGMAVSKSGRTTGVSCGNVTAVNGMIRIDLAADCGNPTAITVLFDNQIVMGNIANYGDSGSLIVETATARPVGMVAGIATIGPETIITANPAGDILSALNASTGNTFSFVGGEQHSISCPTSPDSEMDTSRQRMGSSRAQTSELLPANEISRATLAEHKYAQTIMQDPAVLGLAVSRSETDPQRASILVFVEVSKRLPLLPKALDGFPVRVVTSGRFTAGTNSRPIRPRCSPSTIQPTDFVLRWRPEISRWPTP
;
A
#
# COMPACT_ATOMS: atom_id res chain seq x y z
N MET A 1 -46.39 11.11 13.17
CA MET A 1 -47.17 10.76 14.36
C MET A 1 -46.55 11.43 15.56
N THR A 2 -47.35 12.26 16.21
CA THR A 2 -47.05 13.16 17.33
C THR A 2 -47.10 12.46 18.68
N TRP A 3 -46.17 12.74 19.60
CA TRP A 3 -46.35 12.68 21.07
C TRP A 3 -45.39 13.72 21.70
N ARG A 4 -45.82 14.96 21.96
CA ARG A 4 -46.44 15.52 23.18
C ARG A 4 -45.61 15.41 24.48
N THR A 5 -44.83 16.47 24.72
CA THR A 5 -44.73 17.33 25.92
C THR A 5 -45.31 16.87 27.26
N THR A 6 -44.49 17.01 28.31
CA THR A 6 -44.92 17.56 29.61
C THR A 6 -43.84 18.48 30.20
N ARG A 7 -44.32 19.55 30.83
CA ARG A 7 -43.67 20.80 31.21
C ARG A 7 -43.49 20.88 32.72
N ASP A 8 -42.51 21.71 33.11
CA ASP A 8 -42.43 22.59 34.29
C ASP A 8 -42.56 22.00 35.71
N TYR A 9 -41.55 22.24 36.56
CA TYR A 9 -41.70 23.01 37.82
C TYR A 9 -40.36 23.63 38.23
N LEU A 10 -40.42 24.92 38.55
CA LEU A 10 -39.33 25.83 38.89
C LEU A 10 -39.57 26.37 40.32
N CYS A 11 -38.46 26.68 41.00
CA CYS A 11 -38.29 27.68 42.06
C CYS A 11 -38.76 27.43 43.52
N ALA A 12 -37.73 27.47 44.38
CA ALA A 12 -37.51 28.40 45.50
C ALA A 12 -38.42 28.33 46.73
N LEU A 13 -37.78 28.18 47.91
CA LEU A 13 -38.23 28.77 49.17
C LEU A 13 -37.01 29.02 50.09
N LEU A 14 -36.62 30.29 50.17
CA LEU A 14 -35.84 30.91 51.24
C LEU A 14 -36.84 31.49 52.25
N GLY A 15 -36.58 31.38 53.55
CA GLY A 15 -37.41 32.01 54.58
C GLY A 15 -36.81 31.94 55.98
N CYS A 16 -36.14 33.02 56.38
CA CYS A 16 -35.77 33.33 57.76
C CYS A 16 -37.00 33.49 58.66
N ALA A 17 -36.89 33.12 59.94
CA ALA A 17 -37.72 33.70 61.00
C ALA A 17 -36.97 33.70 62.34
N ALA A 18 -37.05 34.86 63.02
CA ALA A 18 -36.36 35.20 64.25
C ALA A 18 -37.20 34.93 65.51
N LEU A 19 -36.47 34.74 66.61
CA LEU A 19 -36.75 34.95 68.04
C LEU A 19 -38.16 35.38 68.50
N PHE A 20 -38.67 34.65 69.50
CA PHE A 20 -39.43 35.21 70.64
C PHE A 20 -39.03 34.52 71.95
N PHE A 21 -38.72 35.33 72.97
CA PHE A 21 -38.52 34.94 74.37
C PHE A 21 -39.87 34.85 75.10
N THR A 22 -40.07 33.82 75.92
CA THR A 22 -40.80 33.93 77.19
C THR A 22 -40.16 33.01 78.23
N GLY A 23 -39.98 33.54 79.44
CA GLY A 23 -39.36 32.85 80.58
C GLY A 23 -40.34 31.96 81.34
N GLY A 24 -39.82 30.87 81.88
CA GLY A 24 -40.45 30.04 82.90
C GLY A 24 -39.37 29.52 83.84
N CYS A 25 -39.41 29.96 85.10
CA CYS A 25 -38.54 29.52 86.18
C CYS A 25 -39.23 28.36 86.92
N GLY A 26 -38.50 27.28 87.19
CA GLY A 26 -38.97 26.15 87.99
C GLY A 26 -37.81 25.20 88.26
N GLY A 27 -37.18 25.35 89.43
CA GLY A 27 -35.96 24.66 89.82
C GLY A 27 -36.16 23.24 90.36
N GLY A 28 -35.06 22.48 90.36
CA GLY A 28 -34.93 21.25 91.13
C GLY A 28 -33.79 20.35 90.63
N GLY A 29 -32.77 20.15 91.48
CA GLY A 29 -31.98 18.91 91.47
C GLY A 29 -30.61 18.97 90.81
N SER A 30 -29.61 19.21 91.64
CA SER A 30 -28.18 18.99 91.40
C SER A 30 -27.83 17.55 90.98
N ASN A 31 -27.15 17.40 89.85
CA ASN A 31 -25.89 16.65 89.77
C ASN A 31 -25.14 17.07 88.51
N GLY A 32 -23.98 17.69 88.70
CA GLY A 32 -23.08 18.10 87.63
C GLY A 32 -22.56 16.89 86.88
N ALA A 33 -23.05 16.70 85.66
CA ALA A 33 -22.24 16.17 84.58
C ALA A 33 -22.02 17.35 83.64
N VAL A 34 -20.89 18.03 83.77
CA VAL A 34 -20.38 18.87 82.68
C VAL A 34 -20.16 17.90 81.53
N GLY A 35 -21.11 17.82 80.59
CA GLY A 35 -20.90 17.10 79.34
C GLY A 35 -19.64 17.70 78.73
N GLN A 36 -18.56 16.93 78.69
CA GLN A 36 -17.34 17.39 78.05
C GLN A 36 -17.72 17.85 76.64
N PRO A 37 -17.19 18.99 76.15
CA PRO A 37 -17.54 19.48 74.83
C PRO A 37 -17.27 18.37 73.81
N GLN A 38 -18.31 17.88 73.16
CA GLN A 38 -18.17 16.79 72.20
C GLN A 38 -17.31 17.30 71.04
N VAL A 39 -16.20 16.60 70.77
CA VAL A 39 -15.34 16.96 69.63
C VAL A 39 -16.07 16.63 68.34
N VAL A 40 -16.29 17.65 67.50
CA VAL A 40 -16.92 17.50 66.19
C VAL A 40 -15.94 17.94 65.11
N VAL A 41 -15.81 17.13 64.07
CA VAL A 41 -15.00 17.42 62.89
C VAL A 41 -15.93 17.59 61.69
N GLU A 42 -15.70 18.58 60.86
CA GLU A 42 -16.38 18.74 59.58
C GLU A 42 -15.37 18.99 58.45
N VAL A 43 -15.48 18.24 57.35
CA VAL A 43 -14.66 18.43 56.15
C VAL A 43 -15.45 19.22 55.11
N PHE A 44 -14.83 20.26 54.53
CA PHE A 44 -15.40 21.05 53.44
C PHE A 44 -14.46 21.10 52.23
N PRO A 45 -14.98 20.88 51.00
CA PRO A 45 -16.36 20.48 50.69
C PRO A 45 -16.65 19.03 51.11
N SER A 46 -17.90 18.71 51.46
CA SER A 46 -18.31 17.33 51.83
C SER A 46 -18.37 16.37 50.63
N ASN A 47 -18.45 16.93 49.42
CA ASN A 47 -18.34 16.22 48.15
C ASN A 47 -17.52 17.07 47.16
N ALA A 48 -16.66 16.43 46.38
CA ALA A 48 -15.90 17.08 45.32
C ALA A 48 -15.83 16.21 44.07
N THR A 49 -15.49 16.82 42.94
CA THR A 49 -15.17 16.11 41.69
C THR A 49 -13.80 16.56 41.22
N ALA A 50 -12.90 15.62 40.98
CA ALA A 50 -11.53 15.92 40.56
C ALA A 50 -11.12 15.01 39.39
N PRO A 51 -10.66 15.56 38.26
CA PRO A 51 -10.02 14.75 37.24
C PRO A 51 -8.77 14.04 37.79
N VAL A 52 -8.40 12.89 37.21
CA VAL A 52 -7.17 12.17 37.60
C VAL A 52 -5.94 13.10 37.62
N GLY A 53 -5.10 12.96 38.65
CA GLY A 53 -3.87 13.73 38.82
C GLY A 53 -4.03 15.22 39.19
N THR A 54 -5.24 15.75 39.36
CA THR A 54 -5.43 17.16 39.75
C THR A 54 -5.49 17.36 41.27
N LEU A 55 -5.24 18.60 41.71
CA LEU A 55 -5.35 19.01 43.10
C LEU A 55 -6.77 19.46 43.44
N GLN A 56 -7.30 18.97 44.56
CA GLN A 56 -8.54 19.42 45.19
C GLN A 56 -8.24 19.80 46.65
N PRO A 57 -8.36 21.07 47.04
CA PRO A 57 -8.18 21.46 48.44
C PRO A 57 -9.38 21.03 49.30
N PHE A 58 -9.09 20.56 50.52
CA PHE A 58 -10.04 20.33 51.60
C PHE A 58 -9.62 21.11 52.83
N THR A 59 -10.62 21.53 53.60
CA THR A 59 -10.44 22.12 54.92
C THR A 59 -11.18 21.30 55.97
N ALA A 60 -10.67 21.26 57.19
CA ALA A 60 -11.36 20.64 58.31
C ALA A 60 -11.59 21.68 59.41
N SER A 61 -12.80 21.73 59.95
CA SER A 61 -13.12 22.47 61.17
C SER A 61 -13.19 21.47 62.34
N VAL A 62 -12.61 21.83 63.48
CA VAL A 62 -12.69 21.05 64.72
C VAL A 62 -13.27 21.95 65.80
N THR A 63 -14.41 21.55 66.37
CA THR A 63 -15.05 22.24 67.50
C THR A 63 -15.07 21.32 68.72
N GLY A 64 -15.21 21.91 69.91
CA GLY A 64 -15.25 21.15 71.17
C GLY A 64 -13.89 20.63 71.68
N ALA A 65 -12.77 21.01 71.06
CA ALA A 65 -11.42 20.69 71.50
C ALA A 65 -10.51 21.93 71.57
N ALA A 66 -9.50 21.90 72.45
CA ALA A 66 -8.49 22.96 72.53
C ALA A 66 -7.53 22.96 71.32
N SER A 67 -7.23 21.78 70.77
CA SER A 67 -6.47 21.63 69.53
C SER A 67 -7.41 21.56 68.33
N ARG A 68 -7.07 22.30 67.27
CA ARG A 68 -7.78 22.27 65.98
C ARG A 68 -7.06 21.43 64.92
N ALA A 69 -6.00 20.70 65.30
CA ALA A 69 -5.22 19.90 64.37
C ALA A 69 -5.95 18.61 63.99
N VAL A 70 -5.80 18.21 62.72
CA VAL A 70 -6.31 16.95 62.18
C VAL A 70 -5.19 16.15 61.51
N THR A 71 -5.35 14.84 61.47
CA THR A 71 -4.62 13.97 60.54
C THR A 71 -5.49 13.70 59.32
N TRP A 72 -4.91 13.84 58.13
CA TRP A 72 -5.58 13.56 56.86
C TRP A 72 -5.21 12.18 56.33
N THR A 73 -6.20 11.45 55.82
CA THR A 73 -6.00 10.21 55.06
C THR A 73 -6.87 10.21 53.81
N ALA A 74 -6.42 9.53 52.76
CA ALA A 74 -7.19 9.32 51.54
C ALA A 74 -7.22 7.82 51.19
N SER A 75 -8.37 7.31 50.74
CA SER A 75 -8.50 5.90 50.32
C SER A 75 -7.84 5.59 48.98
N ALA A 76 -7.60 6.61 48.15
CA ALA A 76 -6.88 6.56 46.88
C ALA A 76 -6.27 7.94 46.61
N GLY A 77 -5.16 8.02 45.86
CA GLY A 77 -4.43 9.28 45.68
C GLY A 77 -3.57 9.63 46.90
N THR A 78 -3.28 10.92 47.08
CA THR A 78 -2.50 11.41 48.24
C THR A 78 -3.14 12.66 48.82
N ILE A 79 -3.01 12.89 50.12
CA ILE A 79 -3.42 14.14 50.75
C ILE A 79 -2.33 14.64 51.70
N GLY A 80 -1.94 15.90 51.51
CA GLY A 80 -0.94 16.55 52.35
C GLY A 80 -1.51 16.97 53.71
N ALA A 81 -0.62 17.26 54.68
CA ALA A 81 -1.02 17.71 56.02
C ALA A 81 -1.85 19.01 56.04
N THR A 82 -1.77 19.82 54.97
CA THR A 82 -2.56 21.05 54.79
C THR A 82 -3.93 20.81 54.15
N GLY A 83 -4.33 19.56 53.91
CA GLY A 83 -5.62 19.22 53.29
C GLY A 83 -5.65 19.31 51.76
N ASN A 84 -4.49 19.48 51.10
CA ASN A 84 -4.41 19.45 49.65
C ASN A 84 -4.40 18.00 49.16
N TYR A 85 -5.51 17.55 48.58
CA TYR A 85 -5.65 16.22 48.00
C TYR A 85 -5.21 16.24 46.53
N THR A 86 -4.38 15.29 46.13
CA THR A 86 -4.02 14.99 44.74
C THR A 86 -4.73 13.71 44.31
N ALA A 87 -5.60 13.82 43.31
CA ALA A 87 -6.30 12.68 42.73
C ALA A 87 -5.34 11.62 42.19
N PRO A 88 -5.67 10.32 42.27
CA PRO A 88 -4.83 9.25 41.72
C PRO A 88 -4.64 9.39 40.20
N ALA A 89 -3.61 8.73 39.67
CA ALA A 89 -3.29 8.74 38.23
C ALA A 89 -4.29 7.93 37.37
N SER A 90 -5.14 7.11 37.99
CA SER A 90 -6.19 6.33 37.34
C SER A 90 -7.44 6.31 38.20
N VAL A 91 -8.61 6.10 37.59
CA VAL A 91 -9.88 5.98 38.31
C VAL A 91 -9.85 4.72 39.19
N PRO A 92 -10.03 4.82 40.52
CA PRO A 92 -10.07 3.67 41.41
C PRO A 92 -11.34 2.84 41.19
N HIS A 93 -11.34 1.58 41.64
CA HIS A 93 -12.53 0.74 41.63
C HIS A 93 -13.67 1.43 42.41
N GLY A 94 -14.84 1.59 41.78
CA GLY A 94 -15.97 2.34 42.35
C GLY A 94 -15.97 3.86 42.05
N GLY A 95 -15.00 4.38 41.31
CA GLY A 95 -15.02 5.74 40.75
C GLY A 95 -14.86 6.89 41.75
N THR A 96 -14.62 6.58 43.02
CA THR A 96 -14.56 7.57 44.11
C THR A 96 -13.36 7.33 45.03
N ALA A 97 -12.89 8.40 45.66
CA ALA A 97 -11.94 8.36 46.77
C ALA A 97 -12.57 9.02 48.00
N THR A 98 -12.23 8.53 49.19
CA THR A 98 -12.70 9.11 50.45
C THR A 98 -11.55 9.82 51.13
N VAL A 99 -11.73 11.11 51.41
CA VAL A 99 -10.79 11.92 52.19
C VAL A 99 -11.34 12.05 53.60
N THR A 100 -10.55 11.67 54.61
CA THR A 100 -10.94 11.69 56.03
C THR A 100 -10.03 12.61 56.82
N ALA A 101 -10.63 13.50 57.60
CA ALA A 101 -9.96 14.25 58.65
C ALA A 101 -10.30 13.64 60.00
N THR A 102 -9.28 13.23 60.75
CA THR A 102 -9.42 12.69 62.11
C THR A 102 -8.82 13.68 63.10
N SER A 103 -9.55 14.04 64.17
CA SER A 103 -9.04 14.96 65.19
C SER A 103 -7.83 14.39 65.91
N MET A 104 -6.78 15.20 66.09
CA MET A 104 -5.59 14.83 66.88
C MET A 104 -5.85 14.79 68.40
N SER A 105 -6.93 15.43 68.87
CA SER A 105 -7.32 15.44 70.28
C SER A 105 -8.32 14.34 70.65
N ASN A 106 -9.04 13.80 69.67
CA ASN A 106 -9.94 12.67 69.84
C ASN A 106 -9.97 11.84 68.55
N HIS A 107 -9.24 10.72 68.53
CA HIS A 107 -9.10 9.90 67.34
C HIS A 107 -10.40 9.18 66.92
N SER A 108 -11.43 9.19 67.76
CA SER A 108 -12.77 8.68 67.41
C SER A 108 -13.64 9.74 66.73
N ALA A 109 -13.25 11.03 66.77
CA ALA A 109 -13.94 12.12 66.07
C ALA A 109 -13.32 12.34 64.69
N TYR A 110 -14.09 12.04 63.64
CA TYR A 110 -13.66 12.21 62.26
C TYR A 110 -14.82 12.65 61.37
N SER A 111 -14.48 13.19 60.21
CA SER A 111 -15.43 13.44 59.12
C SER A 111 -14.77 13.12 57.80
N SER A 112 -15.60 12.73 56.83
CA SER A 112 -15.15 12.28 55.52
C SER A 112 -15.85 13.04 54.40
N ALA A 113 -15.11 13.30 53.33
CA ALA A 113 -15.62 13.81 52.07
C ALA A 113 -15.45 12.77 50.96
N ILE A 114 -16.42 12.70 50.06
CA ILE A 114 -16.36 11.84 48.87
C ILE A 114 -15.83 12.66 47.70
N VAL A 115 -14.82 12.13 47.02
CA VAL A 115 -14.24 12.72 45.81
C VAL A 115 -14.58 11.82 44.63
N THR A 116 -15.44 12.28 43.73
CA THR A 116 -15.70 11.60 42.46
C THR A 116 -14.51 11.84 41.53
N ILE A 117 -13.85 10.77 41.10
CA ILE A 117 -12.67 10.86 40.22
C ILE A 117 -13.12 10.73 38.78
N THR A 118 -12.85 11.74 37.96
CA THR A 118 -13.23 11.75 36.54
C THR A 118 -12.03 11.63 35.61
N THR A 119 -12.28 11.17 34.40
CA THR A 119 -11.32 11.22 33.29
C THR A 119 -11.95 11.97 32.13
N THR A 120 -11.13 12.64 31.32
CA THR A 120 -11.60 13.10 30.01
C THR A 120 -11.69 11.87 29.10
N PRO A 121 -12.85 11.58 28.48
CA PRO A 121 -12.96 10.44 27.58
C PRO A 121 -12.00 10.60 26.40
N VAL A 122 -11.30 9.52 26.04
CA VAL A 122 -10.52 9.49 24.81
C VAL A 122 -11.48 9.59 23.63
N THR A 123 -11.25 10.57 22.76
CA THR A 123 -11.96 10.74 21.49
C THR A 123 -11.03 10.42 20.34
N LEU A 124 -11.58 9.88 19.26
CA LEU A 124 -10.85 9.52 18.06
C LEU A 124 -11.69 9.86 16.82
N GLY A 125 -11.07 10.46 15.81
CA GLY A 125 -11.66 10.68 14.49
C GLY A 125 -10.65 10.40 13.39
N VAL A 126 -11.13 10.09 12.19
CA VAL A 126 -10.31 9.85 10.99
C VAL A 126 -10.82 10.75 9.86
N SER A 127 -9.90 11.34 9.09
CA SER A 127 -10.22 12.17 7.91
C SER A 127 -9.26 11.86 6.76
N PRO A 128 -9.71 11.81 5.49
CA PRO A 128 -11.08 12.00 5.03
C PRO A 128 -12.01 10.85 5.44
N GLN A 129 -13.33 11.09 5.51
CA GLN A 129 -14.31 10.07 5.89
C GLN A 129 -14.60 9.08 4.75
N ASN A 130 -14.53 9.56 3.50
CA ASN A 130 -14.70 8.77 2.27
C ASN A 130 -13.65 9.22 1.26
N SER A 131 -13.07 8.26 0.54
CA SER A 131 -12.20 8.52 -0.61
C SER A 131 -12.42 7.47 -1.69
N THR A 132 -12.00 7.81 -2.91
CA THR A 132 -11.89 6.86 -4.02
C THR A 132 -10.45 6.85 -4.48
N VAL A 133 -9.84 5.68 -4.61
CA VAL A 133 -8.41 5.50 -4.91
C VAL A 133 -8.28 4.46 -6.03
N LYS A 134 -7.48 4.76 -7.05
CA LYS A 134 -7.19 3.78 -8.10
C LYS A 134 -6.18 2.75 -7.61
N ALA A 135 -6.25 1.53 -8.14
CA ALA A 135 -5.28 0.49 -7.86
C ALA A 135 -3.82 1.00 -8.00
N GLY A 136 -2.98 0.75 -7.00
CA GLY A 136 -1.59 1.21 -6.96
C GLY A 136 -1.36 2.65 -6.49
N PHE A 137 -2.41 3.46 -6.32
CA PHE A 137 -2.31 4.82 -5.79
C PHE A 137 -2.51 4.84 -4.26
N SER A 138 -2.15 5.98 -3.66
CA SER A 138 -2.22 6.16 -2.21
C SER A 138 -3.19 7.25 -1.77
N GLN A 139 -3.72 7.11 -0.56
CA GLN A 139 -4.53 8.11 0.13
C GLN A 139 -4.05 8.26 1.57
N ILE A 140 -3.77 9.50 1.96
CA ILE A 140 -3.40 9.84 3.33
C ILE A 140 -4.67 10.01 4.18
N TYR A 141 -4.71 9.32 5.30
CA TYR A 141 -5.67 9.48 6.38
C TYR A 141 -4.98 10.05 7.62
N THR A 142 -5.63 11.00 8.26
CA THR A 142 -5.17 11.61 9.51
C THR A 142 -6.09 11.19 10.65
N ALA A 143 -5.52 10.71 11.75
CA ALA A 143 -6.23 10.44 12.99
C ALA A 143 -6.11 11.62 13.96
N THR A 144 -7.23 12.05 14.54
CA THR A 144 -7.27 13.10 15.57
C THR A 144 -7.65 12.46 16.90
N VAL A 145 -6.71 12.42 17.85
CA VAL A 145 -6.93 11.87 19.20
C VAL A 145 -7.10 13.02 20.20
N GLY A 146 -8.18 12.98 20.99
CA GLY A 146 -8.45 13.96 22.05
C GLY A 146 -8.62 13.31 23.42
N GLY A 147 -8.57 14.12 24.48
CA GLY A 147 -8.78 13.66 25.87
C GLY A 147 -7.61 12.90 26.50
N THR A 148 -6.46 12.82 25.82
CA THR A 148 -5.24 12.14 26.28
C THR A 148 -3.99 12.84 25.74
N THR A 149 -2.84 12.67 26.40
CA THR A 149 -1.53 13.12 25.92
C THR A 149 -0.87 12.13 24.96
N ASN A 150 -1.28 10.86 24.97
CA ASN A 150 -0.81 9.87 24.00
C ASN A 150 -1.72 9.89 22.76
N THR A 151 -1.26 10.56 21.71
CA THR A 151 -2.01 10.71 20.44
C THR A 151 -1.63 9.69 19.38
N SER A 152 -0.87 8.65 19.73
CA SER A 152 -0.49 7.60 18.78
C SER A 152 -1.64 6.62 18.51
N VAL A 153 -1.68 6.08 17.29
CA VAL A 153 -2.70 5.14 16.84
C VAL A 153 -2.08 3.97 16.09
N ASN A 154 -2.77 2.84 16.06
CA ASN A 154 -2.51 1.75 15.12
C ASN A 154 -3.50 1.83 13.96
N TRP A 155 -3.03 1.56 12.74
CA TRP A 155 -3.84 1.56 11.53
C TRP A 155 -4.08 0.15 11.00
N SER A 156 -5.28 -0.08 10.46
CA SER A 156 -5.66 -1.34 9.81
C SER A 156 -6.60 -1.09 8.63
N VAL A 157 -6.64 -2.02 7.69
CA VAL A 157 -7.64 -2.07 6.60
C VAL A 157 -8.47 -3.34 6.77
N ASN A 158 -9.79 -3.23 6.87
CA ASN A 158 -10.70 -4.36 7.17
C ASN A 158 -10.22 -5.24 8.33
N ASP A 159 -9.79 -4.61 9.43
CA ASP A 159 -9.25 -5.25 10.64
C ASP A 159 -7.93 -6.03 10.43
N VAL A 160 -7.32 -5.93 9.25
CA VAL A 160 -5.98 -6.44 8.97
C VAL A 160 -4.96 -5.34 9.27
N LEU A 161 -4.06 -5.60 10.22
CA LEU A 161 -3.02 -4.66 10.62
C LEU A 161 -1.92 -4.54 9.55
N GLY A 162 -1.59 -3.32 9.16
CA GLY A 162 -0.33 -2.99 8.47
C GLY A 162 -0.19 -3.44 7.00
N ASP A 163 1.03 -3.89 6.69
CA ASP A 163 1.58 -4.18 5.36
C ASP A 163 1.09 -5.53 4.83
N THR A 164 -0.09 -5.52 4.21
CA THR A 164 -0.63 -6.68 3.47
C THR A 164 -0.97 -6.30 2.03
N THR A 165 -0.74 -7.21 1.09
CA THR A 165 -0.94 -6.94 -0.35
C THR A 165 -2.41 -6.85 -0.76
N PHE A 166 -3.36 -7.29 0.08
CA PHE A 166 -4.80 -7.16 -0.18
C PHE A 166 -5.55 -7.10 1.17
N PRO A 167 -6.51 -6.17 1.38
CA PRO A 167 -7.10 -5.22 0.43
C PRO A 167 -6.32 -3.90 0.25
N GLY A 168 -5.03 -3.90 0.60
CA GLY A 168 -4.13 -2.76 0.51
C GLY A 168 -3.28 -2.64 1.78
N THR A 169 -2.20 -1.87 1.69
CA THR A 169 -1.29 -1.63 2.83
C THR A 169 -1.63 -0.30 3.48
N ILE A 170 -1.52 -0.19 4.80
CA ILE A 170 -1.61 1.11 5.49
C ILE A 170 -0.47 1.29 6.48
N VAL A 171 0.32 2.34 6.26
CA VAL A 171 1.49 2.67 7.09
C VAL A 171 1.40 4.13 7.49
N ASN A 172 1.37 4.40 8.79
CA ASN A 172 1.27 5.76 9.35
C ASN A 172 0.10 6.59 8.77
N GLY A 173 -1.03 5.94 8.46
CA GLY A 173 -2.20 6.58 7.86
C GLY A 173 -2.13 6.73 6.35
N ASN A 174 -1.00 6.43 5.69
CA ASN A 174 -0.92 6.36 4.24
C ASN A 174 -1.42 4.99 3.75
N TYR A 175 -2.63 4.95 3.20
CA TYR A 175 -3.19 3.76 2.58
C TYR A 175 -2.70 3.66 1.12
N THR A 176 -2.20 2.49 0.70
CA THR A 176 -1.87 2.20 -0.69
C THR A 176 -2.78 1.10 -1.21
N ALA A 177 -3.54 1.42 -2.26
CA ALA A 177 -4.44 0.47 -2.90
C ALA A 177 -3.65 -0.66 -3.58
N PRO A 178 -4.13 -1.90 -3.52
CA PRO A 178 -3.47 -3.02 -4.18
C PRO A 178 -3.51 -2.85 -5.70
N ALA A 179 -2.55 -3.42 -6.42
CA ALA A 179 -2.55 -3.50 -7.87
C ALA A 179 -2.08 -4.90 -8.31
N PRO A 180 -2.81 -5.56 -9.25
CA PRO A 180 -4.01 -5.09 -9.94
C PRO A 180 -5.30 -5.25 -9.12
N VAL A 181 -6.34 -4.50 -9.48
CA VAL A 181 -7.73 -4.71 -9.04
C VAL A 181 -8.65 -4.65 -10.26
N VAL A 182 -9.54 -5.63 -10.42
CA VAL A 182 -10.44 -5.73 -11.58
C VAL A 182 -11.90 -5.34 -11.26
N THR A 183 -12.25 -5.17 -9.98
CA THR A 183 -13.57 -4.74 -9.51
C THR A 183 -13.48 -3.50 -8.65
N THR A 184 -14.49 -2.62 -8.72
CA THR A 184 -14.63 -1.57 -7.73
C THR A 184 -15.15 -2.15 -6.42
N ASP A 185 -14.41 -1.99 -5.34
CA ASP A 185 -14.76 -2.48 -4.01
C ASP A 185 -14.50 -1.40 -2.93
N THR A 186 -15.24 -1.43 -1.83
CA THR A 186 -15.07 -0.49 -0.71
C THR A 186 -14.54 -1.21 0.53
N TYR A 187 -13.50 -0.66 1.13
CA TYR A 187 -12.85 -1.15 2.35
C TYR A 187 -12.94 -0.13 3.49
N SER A 188 -12.78 -0.62 4.72
CA SER A 188 -12.74 0.20 5.94
C SER A 188 -11.29 0.44 6.37
N VAL A 189 -10.89 1.70 6.49
CA VAL A 189 -9.63 2.13 7.09
C VAL A 189 -9.89 2.53 8.53
N THR A 190 -9.32 1.80 9.48
CA THR A 190 -9.57 1.99 10.92
C THR A 190 -8.31 2.46 11.63
N ALA A 191 -8.44 3.51 12.44
CA ALA A 191 -7.47 3.88 13.46
C ALA A 191 -7.93 3.39 14.84
N THR A 192 -7.02 2.84 15.63
CA THR A 192 -7.25 2.42 17.02
C THR A 192 -6.32 3.20 17.94
N SER A 193 -6.87 3.83 18.98
CA SER A 193 -6.06 4.62 19.93
C SER A 193 -5.14 3.74 20.77
N ASN A 194 -3.87 4.12 20.88
CA ASN A 194 -2.93 3.46 21.80
C ASN A 194 -3.15 3.87 23.27
N ALA A 195 -3.85 4.99 23.52
CA ALA A 195 -4.21 5.42 24.87
C ALA A 195 -5.40 4.65 25.44
N ASP A 196 -6.35 4.27 24.58
CA ASP A 196 -7.51 3.45 24.91
C ASP A 196 -7.85 2.56 23.71
N PRO A 197 -7.39 1.29 23.69
CA PRO A 197 -7.63 0.37 22.57
C PRO A 197 -9.10 0.03 22.32
N THR A 198 -10.03 0.43 23.21
CA THR A 198 -11.48 0.29 22.99
C THR A 198 -12.04 1.40 22.09
N LYS A 199 -11.26 2.46 21.80
CA LYS A 199 -11.64 3.56 20.94
C LYS A 199 -11.06 3.39 19.55
N THR A 200 -11.97 3.25 18.58
CA THR A 200 -11.66 3.19 17.16
C THR A 200 -12.44 4.26 16.40
N ALA A 201 -11.90 4.65 15.25
CA ALA A 201 -12.61 5.45 14.27
C ALA A 201 -12.27 4.92 12.87
N SER A 202 -13.25 4.91 11.98
CA SER A 202 -13.11 4.33 10.66
C SER A 202 -13.53 5.31 9.56
N ALA A 203 -12.86 5.21 8.42
CA ALA A 203 -13.19 5.86 7.17
C ALA A 203 -13.38 4.79 6.08
N SER A 204 -14.08 5.14 5.01
CA SER A 204 -14.26 4.27 3.85
C SER A 204 -13.30 4.66 2.73
N VAL A 205 -12.72 3.64 2.08
CA VAL A 205 -11.93 3.79 0.85
C VAL A 205 -12.55 2.94 -0.24
N THR A 206 -12.95 3.56 -1.35
CA THR A 206 -13.41 2.84 -2.54
C THR A 206 -12.23 2.68 -3.48
N VAL A 207 -11.83 1.43 -3.75
CA VAL A 207 -10.76 1.13 -4.69
C VAL A 207 -11.35 0.84 -6.06
N THR A 208 -10.86 1.50 -7.10
CA THR A 208 -11.29 1.29 -8.49
C THR A 208 -10.15 0.71 -9.33
N PRO A 209 -10.45 -0.05 -10.40
CA PRO A 209 -9.47 -0.44 -11.40
C PRO A 209 -8.71 0.76 -12.00
N LEU A 210 -7.52 0.48 -12.56
CA LEU A 210 -6.85 1.43 -13.43
C LEU A 210 -7.59 1.55 -14.77
N GLU A 211 -7.55 2.74 -15.37
CA GLU A 211 -8.06 3.02 -16.73
C GLU A 211 -7.47 2.05 -17.77
N ASN A 212 -6.22 1.60 -17.55
CA ASN A 212 -5.56 0.60 -18.37
C ASN A 212 -6.31 -0.74 -18.42
N GLN A 213 -7.17 -1.07 -17.46
CA GLN A 213 -7.94 -2.32 -17.42
C GLN A 213 -9.39 -2.14 -17.85
N GLU A 214 -9.86 -0.90 -17.96
CA GLU A 214 -11.26 -0.62 -18.26
C GLU A 214 -11.57 -0.80 -19.75
N GLN A 215 -12.81 -1.16 -20.06
CA GLN A 215 -13.30 -1.15 -21.44
C GLN A 215 -13.36 0.28 -21.95
N GLN A 216 -12.65 0.55 -23.04
CA GLN A 216 -12.60 1.88 -23.64
C GLN A 216 -13.64 2.02 -24.75
N ALA A 217 -14.12 3.25 -24.92
CA ALA A 217 -14.81 3.64 -26.15
C ALA A 217 -13.79 3.76 -27.30
N PHE A 218 -14.24 3.51 -28.52
CA PHE A 218 -13.40 3.72 -29.70
C PHE A 218 -13.30 5.22 -30.06
N PRO A 219 -12.13 5.69 -30.50
CA PRO A 219 -10.86 4.96 -30.60
C PRO A 219 -10.19 4.76 -29.22
N ILE A 220 -9.70 3.54 -28.96
CA ILE A 220 -8.97 3.23 -27.71
C ILE A 220 -7.59 3.91 -27.69
N LYS A 221 -7.10 4.18 -26.49
CA LYS A 221 -5.69 4.50 -26.21
C LYS A 221 -4.91 3.24 -25.85
N LEU A 222 -3.63 3.23 -26.20
CA LEU A 222 -2.70 2.13 -25.92
C LEU A 222 -2.13 2.21 -24.50
N GLY A 223 -1.32 1.23 -24.10
CA GLY A 223 -1.04 0.97 -22.68
C GLY A 223 -2.19 0.27 -21.96
N ALA A 224 -3.28 -0.03 -22.67
CA ALA A 224 -4.46 -0.70 -22.16
C ALA A 224 -4.36 -2.22 -22.23
N SER A 225 -5.23 -2.91 -21.51
CA SER A 225 -5.27 -4.34 -21.47
C SER A 225 -5.80 -4.94 -22.75
N GLY A 226 -5.20 -6.04 -23.19
CA GLY A 226 -5.69 -6.76 -24.36
C GLY A 226 -5.01 -8.09 -24.52
N VAL A 227 -5.57 -8.90 -25.42
CA VAL A 227 -5.11 -10.26 -25.68
C VAL A 227 -5.62 -10.74 -27.04
N ASN A 228 -5.02 -11.79 -27.59
CA ASN A 228 -5.62 -12.55 -28.68
C ASN A 228 -6.91 -13.26 -28.21
N ALA A 229 -7.99 -13.16 -29.00
CA ALA A 229 -9.30 -13.71 -28.67
C ALA A 229 -9.34 -15.24 -28.55
N ASN A 230 -8.35 -15.93 -29.12
CA ASN A 230 -8.19 -17.38 -29.02
C ASN A 230 -7.30 -17.80 -27.84
N ALA A 231 -6.83 -16.85 -27.02
CA ALA A 231 -6.12 -17.17 -25.79
C ALA A 231 -7.10 -17.64 -24.69
N ASP A 232 -6.57 -18.36 -23.70
CA ASP A 232 -7.27 -18.63 -22.45
C ASP A 232 -7.51 -17.33 -21.65
N CYS A 233 -7.99 -17.45 -20.40
CA CYS A 233 -8.21 -16.27 -19.55
C CYS A 233 -6.90 -15.57 -19.16
N CYS A 234 -6.44 -14.71 -20.06
CA CYS A 234 -5.20 -13.96 -19.98
C CYS A 234 -5.39 -12.53 -20.47
N SER A 235 -4.52 -11.67 -19.99
CA SER A 235 -4.41 -10.29 -20.44
C SER A 235 -2.94 -9.88 -20.41
N GLY A 236 -2.52 -9.16 -21.43
CA GLY A 236 -1.30 -8.36 -21.42
C GLY A 236 -1.63 -6.91 -21.72
N THR A 237 -0.64 -6.19 -22.21
CA THR A 237 -0.77 -4.78 -22.61
C THR A 237 -0.70 -4.64 -24.13
N LEU A 238 -1.63 -3.89 -24.71
CA LEU A 238 -1.54 -3.37 -26.08
C LEU A 238 -0.58 -2.17 -26.05
N GLY A 239 0.70 -2.42 -26.35
CA GLY A 239 1.81 -1.56 -25.93
C GLY A 239 1.98 -0.25 -26.69
N SER A 240 2.06 -0.35 -28.01
CA SER A 240 2.38 0.77 -28.90
C SER A 240 1.77 0.57 -30.27
N LEU A 241 1.77 1.64 -31.06
CA LEU A 241 1.35 1.62 -32.45
C LEU A 241 2.59 1.66 -33.36
N LEU A 242 2.62 0.80 -34.36
CA LEU A 242 3.60 0.82 -35.45
C LEU A 242 2.89 1.15 -36.76
N ALA A 243 3.61 1.74 -37.70
CA ALA A 243 3.17 1.91 -39.08
C ALA A 243 4.18 1.27 -40.04
N ASP A 244 3.65 0.63 -41.10
CA ASP A 244 4.47 0.21 -42.23
C ASP A 244 4.69 1.34 -43.24
N GLU A 245 5.49 1.09 -44.28
CA GLU A 245 5.78 2.04 -45.36
C GLU A 245 4.54 2.52 -46.13
N ASN A 246 3.44 1.77 -46.07
CA ASN A 246 2.17 2.11 -46.73
C ASN A 246 1.21 2.87 -45.79
N GLY A 247 1.65 3.18 -44.57
CA GLY A 247 0.84 3.86 -43.55
C GLY A 247 -0.19 2.96 -42.88
N ARG A 248 -0.13 1.63 -43.06
CA ARG A 248 -0.99 0.69 -42.32
C ARG A 248 -0.50 0.61 -40.89
N GLN A 249 -1.44 0.70 -39.95
CA GLN A 249 -1.13 0.74 -38.52
C GLN A 249 -1.36 -0.62 -37.85
N TYR A 250 -0.49 -0.93 -36.90
CA TYR A 250 -0.44 -2.19 -36.19
C TYR A 250 -0.24 -1.96 -34.70
N ILE A 251 -1.04 -2.63 -33.87
CA ILE A 251 -0.77 -2.74 -32.45
C ILE A 251 0.46 -3.63 -32.27
N LEU A 252 1.44 -3.15 -31.50
CA LEU A 252 2.61 -3.89 -31.03
C LEU A 252 2.37 -4.36 -29.58
N SER A 253 2.68 -5.62 -29.32
CA SER A 253 2.76 -6.21 -27.98
C SER A 253 3.67 -7.45 -28.03
N ASN A 254 3.76 -8.24 -26.96
CA ASN A 254 4.53 -9.49 -26.97
C ASN A 254 3.86 -10.58 -27.81
N ASN A 255 4.67 -11.52 -28.31
CA ASN A 255 4.21 -12.74 -28.94
C ASN A 255 3.38 -13.59 -27.97
N HIS A 256 3.78 -13.69 -26.69
CA HIS A 256 2.96 -14.43 -25.72
C HIS A 256 1.60 -13.78 -25.39
N ILE A 257 1.34 -12.55 -25.86
CA ILE A 257 0.05 -11.86 -25.70
C ILE A 257 -0.79 -11.90 -26.97
N LEU A 258 -0.20 -11.58 -28.14
CA LEU A 258 -0.94 -11.54 -29.41
C LEU A 258 -0.73 -12.78 -30.28
N GLY A 259 0.49 -13.33 -30.27
CA GLY A 259 0.90 -14.45 -31.11
C GLY A 259 0.73 -15.82 -30.49
N ARG A 260 0.30 -15.90 -29.22
CA ARG A 260 0.14 -17.14 -28.44
C ARG A 260 1.39 -18.01 -28.53
N VAL A 261 2.57 -17.39 -28.43
CA VAL A 261 3.88 -18.07 -28.52
C VAL A 261 4.05 -18.84 -29.84
N GLY A 262 3.64 -18.22 -30.95
CA GLY A 262 3.71 -18.81 -32.30
C GLY A 262 2.52 -19.68 -32.71
N HIS A 263 1.50 -19.82 -31.85
CA HIS A 263 0.30 -20.60 -32.16
C HIS A 263 -0.85 -19.80 -32.80
N ALA A 264 -0.74 -18.47 -32.87
CA ALA A 264 -1.74 -17.62 -33.50
C ALA A 264 -1.74 -17.74 -35.03
N SER A 265 -2.94 -17.80 -35.60
CA SER A 265 -3.16 -17.69 -37.04
C SER A 265 -3.41 -16.25 -37.45
N VAL A 266 -2.90 -15.85 -38.62
CA VAL A 266 -3.18 -14.54 -39.22
C VAL A 266 -4.69 -14.31 -39.32
N GLY A 267 -5.15 -13.14 -38.89
CA GLY A 267 -6.57 -12.76 -38.89
C GLY A 267 -7.29 -12.97 -37.56
N GLU A 268 -6.70 -13.71 -36.60
CA GLU A 268 -7.28 -13.85 -35.26
C GLU A 268 -7.56 -12.49 -34.62
N ALA A 269 -8.71 -12.34 -33.98
CA ALA A 269 -9.09 -11.09 -33.35
C ALA A 269 -8.19 -10.79 -32.15
N ILE A 270 -7.78 -9.52 -32.03
CA ILE A 270 -7.19 -8.97 -30.81
C ILE A 270 -8.26 -8.12 -30.14
N VAL A 271 -8.46 -8.33 -28.84
CA VAL A 271 -9.56 -7.73 -28.11
C VAL A 271 -9.10 -6.80 -26.99
N GLN A 272 -9.94 -5.79 -26.70
CA GLN A 272 -9.80 -4.85 -25.60
C GLN A 272 -11.16 -4.75 -24.87
N PRO A 273 -11.20 -4.91 -23.53
CA PRO A 273 -10.12 -5.34 -22.63
C PRO A 273 -9.63 -6.78 -22.88
N GLY A 274 -8.51 -7.14 -22.25
CA GLY A 274 -8.09 -8.54 -22.15
C GLY A 274 -8.99 -9.35 -21.21
N TYR A 275 -8.93 -10.68 -21.27
CA TYR A 275 -9.91 -11.55 -20.60
C TYR A 275 -9.83 -11.58 -19.07
N ILE A 276 -8.68 -11.30 -18.46
CA ILE A 276 -8.61 -11.15 -16.99
C ILE A 276 -9.51 -9.98 -16.53
N ASP A 277 -9.58 -8.92 -17.33
CA ASP A 277 -10.32 -7.69 -17.01
C ASP A 277 -11.81 -7.79 -17.34
N THR A 278 -12.22 -8.86 -18.03
CA THR A 278 -13.64 -9.20 -18.25
C THR A 278 -14.09 -10.42 -17.45
N PHE A 279 -13.35 -10.82 -16.43
CA PHE A 279 -13.66 -12.00 -15.60
C PHE A 279 -13.76 -13.29 -16.43
N CYS A 280 -12.90 -13.41 -17.44
CA CYS A 280 -12.90 -14.49 -18.42
C CYS A 280 -14.22 -14.58 -19.21
N ASN A 281 -14.98 -13.49 -19.33
CA ASN A 281 -16.14 -13.43 -20.21
C ASN A 281 -15.68 -13.09 -21.63
N PHE A 282 -15.62 -14.13 -22.47
CA PHE A 282 -15.13 -14.04 -23.84
C PHE A 282 -16.03 -13.22 -24.79
N ALA A 283 -17.26 -12.88 -24.38
CA ALA A 283 -18.22 -12.16 -25.20
C ALA A 283 -18.24 -10.63 -24.99
N LEU A 284 -17.58 -10.12 -23.95
CA LEU A 284 -17.60 -8.68 -23.62
C LEU A 284 -16.59 -7.82 -24.39
N PRO A 285 -15.35 -8.28 -24.65
CA PRO A 285 -14.36 -7.45 -25.31
C PRO A 285 -14.70 -7.09 -26.76
N ASN A 286 -14.31 -5.89 -27.19
CA ASN A 286 -14.42 -5.48 -28.58
C ASN A 286 -13.15 -5.87 -29.35
N THR A 287 -13.29 -6.25 -30.62
CA THR A 287 -12.13 -6.46 -31.50
C THR A 287 -11.54 -5.12 -31.92
N VAL A 288 -10.23 -4.95 -31.71
CA VAL A 288 -9.49 -3.71 -32.01
C VAL A 288 -8.45 -3.87 -33.10
N ALA A 289 -7.99 -5.10 -33.33
CA ALA A 289 -7.03 -5.44 -34.37
C ALA A 289 -7.16 -6.91 -34.78
N HIS A 290 -6.49 -7.28 -35.86
CA HIS A 290 -6.35 -8.67 -36.31
C HIS A 290 -4.88 -9.07 -36.33
N PHE A 291 -4.54 -10.16 -35.64
CA PHE A 291 -3.18 -10.69 -35.58
C PHE A 291 -2.57 -10.81 -36.98
N THR A 292 -1.35 -10.30 -37.15
CA THR A 292 -0.69 -10.22 -38.46
C THR A 292 0.56 -11.07 -38.49
N ALA A 293 1.47 -10.89 -37.53
CA ALA A 293 2.74 -11.59 -37.52
C ALA A 293 3.39 -11.56 -36.13
N ALA A 294 4.22 -12.55 -35.86
CA ALA A 294 5.15 -12.57 -34.75
C ALA A 294 6.48 -13.17 -35.24
N PRO A 295 7.64 -12.57 -34.94
CA PRO A 295 8.91 -13.24 -35.19
C PRO A 295 8.96 -14.58 -34.44
N PRO A 296 9.56 -15.65 -35.01
CA PRO A 296 9.61 -16.95 -34.36
C PRO A 296 10.29 -16.89 -33.00
N ILE A 297 9.57 -17.24 -31.93
CA ILE A 297 9.99 -16.97 -30.55
C ILE A 297 11.34 -17.59 -30.18
N GLU A 298 11.64 -18.78 -30.70
CA GLU A 298 12.89 -19.51 -30.41
C GLU A 298 14.09 -19.02 -31.24
N ALA A 299 13.87 -18.24 -32.31
CA ALA A 299 14.92 -17.89 -33.27
C ALA A 299 15.14 -16.37 -33.43
N ALA A 300 14.14 -15.54 -33.19
CA ALA A 300 14.17 -14.11 -33.53
C ALA A 300 14.72 -13.19 -32.41
N ASN A 301 15.14 -13.76 -31.28
CA ASN A 301 15.68 -13.04 -30.12
C ASN A 301 14.77 -11.92 -29.55
N VAL A 302 13.49 -11.91 -29.91
CA VAL A 302 12.50 -10.96 -29.39
C VAL A 302 11.17 -11.65 -29.12
N ASP A 303 10.50 -11.21 -28.06
CA ASP A 303 9.12 -11.57 -27.79
C ASP A 303 8.21 -10.43 -28.24
N ALA A 304 7.85 -10.44 -29.52
CA ALA A 304 7.06 -9.38 -30.14
C ALA A 304 6.04 -9.95 -31.13
N ALA A 305 4.95 -9.23 -31.30
CA ALA A 305 3.93 -9.52 -32.28
C ALA A 305 3.21 -8.24 -32.68
N ILE A 306 2.67 -8.25 -33.89
CA ILE A 306 1.90 -7.15 -34.46
C ILE A 306 0.51 -7.63 -34.89
N ALA A 307 -0.46 -6.75 -34.73
CA ALA A 307 -1.84 -6.97 -35.18
C ALA A 307 -2.37 -5.72 -35.89
N GLN A 308 -2.84 -5.87 -37.12
CA GLN A 308 -3.33 -4.77 -37.94
C GLN A 308 -4.59 -4.17 -37.33
N VAL A 309 -4.59 -2.86 -37.15
CA VAL A 309 -5.69 -2.11 -36.53
C VAL A 309 -6.97 -2.21 -37.35
N VAL A 310 -8.10 -2.44 -36.66
CA VAL A 310 -9.43 -2.24 -37.23
C VAL A 310 -9.69 -0.74 -37.35
N SER A 311 -10.12 -0.28 -38.52
CA SER A 311 -10.35 1.14 -38.79
C SER A 311 -11.21 1.81 -37.72
N GLY A 312 -10.68 2.87 -37.10
CA GLY A 312 -11.37 3.65 -36.06
C GLY A 312 -11.35 3.03 -34.66
N ALA A 313 -10.81 1.82 -34.48
CA ALA A 313 -10.77 1.16 -33.18
C ALA A 313 -9.66 1.66 -32.25
N VAL A 314 -8.52 2.12 -32.82
CA VAL A 314 -7.35 2.60 -32.07
C VAL A 314 -7.04 4.04 -32.47
N ASP A 315 -6.58 4.85 -31.52
CA ASP A 315 -6.14 6.21 -31.79
C ASP A 315 -4.97 6.22 -32.80
N SER A 316 -5.15 6.97 -33.89
CA SER A 316 -4.21 6.98 -35.00
C SER A 316 -2.90 7.72 -34.72
N HIS A 317 -2.80 8.47 -33.63
CA HIS A 317 -1.59 9.19 -33.23
C HIS A 317 -0.69 8.35 -32.33
N GLY A 318 -1.12 7.15 -31.93
CA GLY A 318 -0.33 6.26 -31.07
C GLY A 318 -0.35 6.67 -29.61
N GLU A 319 -1.39 7.39 -29.17
CA GLU A 319 -1.51 7.84 -27.78
C GLU A 319 -1.55 6.67 -26.78
N ILE A 320 -0.71 6.76 -25.76
CA ILE A 320 -0.59 5.80 -24.66
C ILE A 320 -1.09 6.44 -23.37
N ILE A 321 -1.94 5.71 -22.64
CA ILE A 321 -2.53 6.14 -21.37
C ILE A 321 -1.44 6.62 -20.41
N GLY A 322 -1.53 7.89 -19.97
CA GLY A 322 -0.72 8.47 -18.90
C GLY A 322 0.65 8.99 -19.30
N PHE A 323 1.05 8.88 -20.57
CA PHE A 323 2.29 9.49 -21.05
C PHE A 323 2.23 11.03 -21.03
N GLY A 324 1.04 11.63 -21.08
CA GLY A 324 0.82 13.06 -20.91
C GLY A 324 0.82 13.53 -19.46
N GLY A 325 0.98 12.61 -18.50
CA GLY A 325 0.97 12.89 -17.06
C GLY A 325 -0.33 12.43 -16.38
N ILE A 326 -0.51 12.92 -15.16
CA ILE A 326 -1.64 12.58 -14.29
C ILE A 326 -2.36 13.89 -13.92
N ALA A 327 -3.66 13.96 -14.16
CA ALA A 327 -4.49 15.10 -13.82
C ALA A 327 -4.69 15.21 -12.29
N SER A 328 -5.22 16.34 -11.82
CA SER A 328 -5.42 16.60 -10.38
C SER A 328 -6.41 15.64 -9.71
N ASP A 329 -7.28 15.00 -10.49
CA ASP A 329 -8.22 13.98 -10.00
C ASP A 329 -7.66 12.55 -10.07
N GLY A 330 -6.38 12.39 -10.43
CA GLY A 330 -5.71 11.11 -10.59
C GLY A 330 -6.02 10.40 -11.90
N SER A 331 -6.71 11.01 -12.86
CA SER A 331 -6.88 10.47 -14.21
C SER A 331 -5.61 10.57 -15.06
N TYR A 332 -5.36 9.56 -15.88
CA TYR A 332 -4.24 9.60 -16.81
C TYR A 332 -4.55 10.50 -18.01
N ILE A 333 -3.57 11.31 -18.38
CA ILE A 333 -3.59 12.10 -19.60
C ILE A 333 -2.84 11.31 -20.67
N PRO A 334 -3.49 10.87 -21.76
CA PRO A 334 -2.79 10.16 -22.82
C PRO A 334 -1.86 11.09 -23.61
N ALA A 335 -0.76 10.55 -24.11
CA ALA A 335 0.11 11.22 -25.07
C ALA A 335 0.85 10.18 -25.94
N PRO A 336 1.24 10.51 -27.17
CA PRO A 336 1.96 9.59 -28.03
C PRO A 336 3.44 9.47 -27.62
N PRO A 337 4.10 8.31 -27.81
CA PRO A 337 5.56 8.24 -27.69
C PRO A 337 6.22 9.08 -28.80
N ALA A 338 7.53 9.30 -28.72
CA ALA A 338 8.27 9.83 -29.85
C ALA A 338 8.46 8.78 -30.95
N THR A 339 8.62 9.21 -32.19
CA THR A 339 8.76 8.31 -33.36
C THR A 339 10.12 7.63 -33.48
N THR A 340 11.14 8.12 -32.75
CA THR A 340 12.53 7.65 -32.87
C THR A 340 12.97 6.86 -31.64
N THR A 341 13.54 5.68 -31.85
CA THR A 341 14.05 4.83 -30.77
C THR A 341 15.33 5.39 -30.16
N VAL A 342 15.63 5.02 -28.92
CA VAL A 342 16.90 5.29 -28.23
C VAL A 342 17.44 3.99 -27.62
N ASN A 343 18.75 3.78 -27.69
CA ASN A 343 19.36 2.61 -27.05
C ASN A 343 19.37 2.80 -25.53
N ALA A 344 19.06 1.72 -24.80
CA ALA A 344 19.15 1.72 -23.35
C ALA A 344 20.59 1.95 -22.87
N SER A 345 20.73 2.65 -21.75
CA SER A 345 22.01 2.82 -21.04
C SER A 345 21.79 2.69 -19.55
N VAL A 346 22.75 2.12 -18.83
CA VAL A 346 22.65 1.92 -17.38
C VAL A 346 22.53 3.28 -16.67
N GLY A 347 21.49 3.42 -15.85
CA GLY A 347 21.12 4.67 -15.17
C GLY A 347 20.09 5.52 -15.91
N MET A 348 19.73 5.18 -17.15
CA MET A 348 18.71 5.88 -17.93
C MET A 348 17.36 5.84 -17.20
N ALA A 349 16.76 7.01 -16.99
CA ALA A 349 15.42 7.13 -16.44
C ALA A 349 14.39 6.72 -17.50
N VAL A 350 13.52 5.79 -17.14
CA VAL A 350 12.52 5.22 -18.04
C VAL A 350 11.13 5.23 -17.42
N SER A 351 10.12 5.28 -18.27
CA SER A 351 8.72 5.16 -17.92
C SER A 351 8.04 4.13 -18.82
N LYS A 352 7.00 3.49 -18.30
CA LYS A 352 6.13 2.58 -19.07
C LYS A 352 4.69 2.77 -18.62
N SER A 353 3.74 2.51 -19.51
CA SER A 353 2.32 2.41 -19.18
C SER A 353 1.79 1.03 -19.53
N GLY A 354 1.24 0.33 -18.55
CA GLY A 354 0.83 -1.07 -18.67
C GLY A 354 -0.47 -1.38 -17.97
N ARG A 355 -1.08 -2.51 -18.34
CA ARG A 355 -2.33 -3.01 -17.79
C ARG A 355 -2.36 -2.98 -16.26
N THR A 356 -1.35 -3.56 -15.63
CA THR A 356 -1.37 -3.94 -14.21
C THR A 356 -0.93 -2.79 -13.31
N THR A 357 0.12 -2.08 -13.71
CA THR A 357 0.74 -1.04 -12.87
C THR A 357 0.50 0.39 -13.38
N GLY A 358 -0.18 0.55 -14.51
CA GLY A 358 -0.40 1.86 -15.14
C GLY A 358 0.93 2.51 -15.49
N VAL A 359 1.02 3.83 -15.30
CA VAL A 359 2.29 4.55 -15.46
C VAL A 359 3.20 4.22 -14.29
N SER A 360 4.39 3.70 -14.58
CA SER A 360 5.43 3.52 -13.56
C SER A 360 6.79 3.88 -14.13
N CYS A 361 7.67 4.36 -13.25
CA CYS A 361 8.99 4.84 -13.63
C CYS A 361 10.08 4.19 -12.81
N GLY A 362 11.27 4.17 -13.37
CA GLY A 362 12.48 3.72 -12.70
C GLY A 362 13.70 3.96 -13.56
N ASN A 363 14.74 3.16 -13.36
CA ASN A 363 15.98 3.29 -14.12
C ASN A 363 16.39 1.95 -14.70
N VAL A 364 17.06 2.00 -15.85
CA VAL A 364 17.77 0.84 -16.41
C VAL A 364 18.91 0.46 -15.46
N THR A 365 18.86 -0.76 -14.93
CA THR A 365 19.84 -1.28 -13.95
C THR A 365 20.93 -2.11 -14.62
N ALA A 366 20.62 -2.77 -15.73
CA ALA A 366 21.59 -3.46 -16.56
C ALA A 366 21.16 -3.48 -18.04
N VAL A 367 22.12 -3.67 -18.94
CA VAL A 367 21.92 -3.79 -20.39
C VAL A 367 22.68 -4.98 -20.93
N ASN A 368 22.44 -5.31 -22.20
CA ASN A 368 23.13 -6.39 -22.92
C ASN A 368 23.03 -7.72 -22.18
N GLY A 369 21.82 -8.02 -21.70
CA GLY A 369 21.56 -9.20 -20.89
C GLY A 369 21.34 -10.44 -21.73
N MET A 370 22.08 -11.51 -21.44
CA MET A 370 21.79 -12.86 -21.90
C MET A 370 20.95 -13.58 -20.83
N ILE A 371 19.63 -13.68 -21.02
CA ILE A 371 18.67 -14.08 -19.99
C ILE A 371 17.73 -15.18 -20.48
N ARG A 372 17.53 -16.21 -19.64
CA ARG A 372 16.51 -17.24 -19.82
C ARG A 372 15.16 -16.72 -19.35
N ILE A 373 14.18 -16.78 -20.25
CA ILE A 373 12.79 -16.45 -19.95
C ILE A 373 11.94 -17.71 -20.18
N ASP A 374 11.19 -18.11 -19.18
CA ASP A 374 10.22 -19.19 -19.29
C ASP A 374 8.89 -18.65 -19.80
N LEU A 375 8.44 -19.16 -20.94
CA LEU A 375 7.11 -18.95 -21.46
C LEU A 375 6.25 -20.09 -20.92
N ALA A 376 5.39 -19.79 -19.95
CA ALA A 376 4.56 -20.81 -19.27
C ALA A 376 3.53 -21.43 -20.23
N ALA A 377 2.98 -22.61 -19.89
CA ALA A 377 1.93 -23.29 -20.68
C ALA A 377 0.54 -22.64 -20.56
N ASP A 378 0.47 -21.46 -19.97
CA ASP A 378 -0.75 -20.66 -19.86
C ASP A 378 -0.68 -19.52 -20.89
N CYS A 379 -1.80 -18.83 -21.12
CA CYS A 379 -1.89 -17.73 -22.10
C CYS A 379 -1.63 -18.13 -23.56
N GLY A 380 -2.21 -19.27 -23.95
CA GLY A 380 -2.21 -19.71 -25.35
C GLY A 380 -0.95 -20.45 -25.80
N ASN A 381 0.04 -20.64 -24.91
CA ASN A 381 1.17 -21.52 -25.11
C ASN A 381 0.83 -22.94 -24.63
N PRO A 382 0.73 -23.96 -25.50
CA PRO A 382 0.31 -25.30 -25.09
C PRO A 382 1.43 -26.15 -24.46
N THR A 383 2.71 -25.77 -24.59
CA THR A 383 3.82 -26.68 -24.30
C THR A 383 4.74 -26.24 -23.17
N ALA A 384 4.74 -24.96 -22.79
CA ALA A 384 5.77 -24.32 -21.98
C ALA A 384 7.19 -24.49 -22.56
N ILE A 385 7.92 -23.39 -22.71
CA ILE A 385 9.29 -23.41 -23.23
C ILE A 385 10.17 -22.42 -22.47
N THR A 386 11.46 -22.70 -22.40
CA THR A 386 12.46 -21.72 -21.91
C THR A 386 13.27 -21.24 -23.10
N VAL A 387 13.27 -19.94 -23.35
CA VAL A 387 14.02 -19.33 -24.45
C VAL A 387 15.13 -18.46 -23.88
N LEU A 388 16.31 -18.54 -24.50
CA LEU A 388 17.43 -17.67 -24.19
C LEU A 388 17.34 -16.41 -25.06
N PHE A 389 17.21 -15.27 -24.42
CA PHE A 389 17.23 -13.98 -25.08
C PHE A 389 18.56 -13.29 -24.82
N ASP A 390 19.18 -12.78 -25.87
CA ASP A 390 20.36 -11.95 -25.85
C ASP A 390 19.98 -10.46 -25.94
N ASN A 391 20.90 -9.58 -25.57
CA ASN A 391 20.74 -8.13 -25.63
C ASN A 391 19.53 -7.57 -24.83
N GLN A 392 19.11 -8.24 -23.76
CA GLN A 392 17.98 -7.78 -22.95
C GLN A 392 18.32 -6.56 -22.08
N ILE A 393 17.33 -5.70 -21.88
CA ILE A 393 17.40 -4.57 -20.94
C ILE A 393 16.85 -5.05 -19.60
N VAL A 394 17.53 -4.71 -18.50
CA VAL A 394 17.08 -5.08 -17.15
C VAL A 394 16.75 -3.83 -16.33
N MET A 395 15.62 -3.88 -15.65
CA MET A 395 15.12 -2.85 -14.72
C MET A 395 14.54 -3.51 -13.46
N GLY A 396 14.27 -2.72 -12.44
CA GLY A 396 13.57 -3.19 -11.23
C GLY A 396 12.33 -2.36 -10.94
N ASN A 397 11.28 -2.99 -10.39
CA ASN A 397 10.11 -2.36 -9.79
C ASN A 397 9.30 -1.38 -10.68
N ILE A 398 9.39 -1.48 -12.01
CA ILE A 398 8.58 -0.65 -12.93
C ILE A 398 7.39 -1.39 -13.56
N ALA A 399 7.27 -2.70 -13.36
CA ALA A 399 6.27 -3.56 -13.98
C ALA A 399 5.99 -4.78 -13.11
N ASN A 400 4.80 -5.33 -13.26
CA ASN A 400 4.35 -6.58 -12.65
C ASN A 400 3.65 -7.45 -13.71
N TYR A 401 3.35 -8.69 -13.35
CA TYR A 401 2.65 -9.62 -14.24
C TYR A 401 1.37 -9.01 -14.84
N GLY A 402 1.22 -9.13 -16.16
CA GLY A 402 0.17 -8.48 -16.96
C GLY A 402 0.62 -7.19 -17.66
N ASP A 403 1.75 -6.58 -17.27
CA ASP A 403 2.36 -5.46 -18.02
C ASP A 403 3.18 -5.92 -19.23
N SER A 404 3.28 -7.23 -19.47
CA SER A 404 3.86 -7.78 -20.69
C SER A 404 3.32 -7.08 -21.93
N GLY A 405 4.22 -6.60 -22.79
CA GLY A 405 3.89 -5.87 -24.00
C GLY A 405 3.84 -4.36 -23.81
N SER A 406 4.00 -3.84 -22.58
CA SER A 406 4.06 -2.38 -22.34
C SER A 406 5.29 -1.78 -23.00
N LEU A 407 5.11 -0.67 -23.71
CA LEU A 407 6.22 0.13 -24.24
C LEU A 407 6.96 0.82 -23.08
N ILE A 408 8.28 0.72 -23.09
CA ILE A 408 9.19 1.46 -22.22
C ILE A 408 9.82 2.58 -23.03
N VAL A 409 9.79 3.79 -22.48
CA VAL A 409 10.34 5.00 -23.10
C VAL A 409 11.29 5.72 -22.16
N GLU A 410 12.18 6.53 -22.71
CA GLU A 410 13.01 7.45 -21.93
C GLU A 410 12.14 8.55 -21.33
N THR A 411 12.19 8.74 -20.01
CA THR A 411 11.28 9.67 -19.31
C THR A 411 11.42 11.12 -19.78
N ALA A 412 12.61 11.53 -20.22
CA ALA A 412 12.87 12.91 -20.64
C ALA A 412 12.30 13.25 -22.03
N THR A 413 12.16 12.24 -22.90
CA THR A 413 11.92 12.47 -24.34
C THR A 413 10.79 11.62 -24.92
N ALA A 414 10.22 10.69 -24.15
CA ALA A 414 9.24 9.71 -24.59
C ALA A 414 9.71 8.83 -25.77
N ARG A 415 11.03 8.76 -26.02
CA ARG A 415 11.61 7.91 -27.06
C ARG A 415 11.54 6.43 -26.67
N PRO A 416 11.04 5.54 -27.54
CA PRO A 416 11.04 4.09 -27.32
C PRO A 416 12.42 3.54 -26.98
N VAL A 417 12.52 2.85 -25.85
CA VAL A 417 13.73 2.17 -25.35
C VAL A 417 13.60 0.66 -25.53
N GLY A 418 12.44 0.10 -25.18
CA GLY A 418 12.18 -1.33 -25.25
C GLY A 418 10.73 -1.68 -24.93
N MET A 419 10.44 -2.97 -24.79
CA MET A 419 9.12 -3.48 -24.44
C MET A 419 9.26 -4.56 -23.36
N VAL A 420 8.42 -4.49 -22.33
CA VAL A 420 8.41 -5.48 -21.23
C VAL A 420 8.22 -6.88 -21.80
N ALA A 421 9.06 -7.84 -21.39
CA ALA A 421 9.06 -9.21 -21.91
C ALA A 421 8.95 -10.26 -20.79
N GLY A 422 9.87 -10.24 -19.81
CA GLY A 422 9.92 -11.22 -18.73
C GLY A 422 9.98 -10.57 -17.35
N ILE A 423 9.41 -11.24 -16.36
CA ILE A 423 9.36 -10.76 -14.97
C ILE A 423 9.79 -11.87 -14.03
N ALA A 424 10.68 -11.54 -13.09
CA ALA A 424 11.03 -12.36 -11.94
C ALA A 424 10.67 -11.61 -10.65
N THR A 425 10.32 -12.34 -9.60
CA THR A 425 10.02 -11.78 -8.27
C THR A 425 11.01 -12.25 -7.22
N ILE A 426 11.33 -11.37 -6.27
CA ILE A 426 12.13 -11.66 -5.07
C ILE A 426 11.47 -10.96 -3.89
N GLY A 427 10.67 -11.71 -3.12
CA GLY A 427 9.83 -11.08 -2.10
C GLY A 427 8.89 -10.04 -2.74
N PRO A 428 8.88 -8.77 -2.29
CA PRO A 428 8.05 -7.72 -2.87
C PRO A 428 8.62 -7.08 -4.14
N GLU A 429 9.90 -7.33 -4.47
CA GLU A 429 10.57 -6.68 -5.60
C GLU A 429 10.39 -7.46 -6.90
N THR A 430 10.32 -6.74 -8.02
CA THR A 430 10.33 -7.31 -9.37
C THR A 430 11.62 -6.96 -10.11
N ILE A 431 12.17 -7.95 -10.82
CA ILE A 431 13.21 -7.74 -11.83
C ILE A 431 12.56 -7.97 -13.19
N ILE A 432 12.76 -7.02 -14.09
CA ILE A 432 12.07 -6.96 -15.38
C ILE A 432 13.11 -7.04 -16.48
N THR A 433 12.82 -7.86 -17.48
CA THR A 433 13.56 -7.91 -18.74
C THR A 433 12.72 -7.31 -19.85
N ALA A 434 13.37 -6.64 -20.79
CA ALA A 434 12.71 -6.03 -21.93
C ALA A 434 13.52 -6.24 -23.22
N ASN A 435 12.79 -6.48 -24.31
CA ASN A 435 13.38 -6.51 -25.65
C ASN A 435 13.68 -5.06 -26.09
N PRO A 436 14.88 -4.75 -26.60
CA PRO A 436 15.19 -3.42 -27.13
C PRO A 436 14.28 -3.02 -28.30
N ALA A 437 13.89 -1.75 -28.36
CA ALA A 437 12.98 -1.24 -29.39
C ALA A 437 13.56 -1.42 -30.82
N GLY A 438 14.88 -1.23 -30.99
CA GLY A 438 15.56 -1.45 -32.26
C GLY A 438 15.57 -2.92 -32.71
N ASP A 439 15.74 -3.85 -31.77
CA ASP A 439 15.74 -5.28 -32.04
C ASP A 439 14.35 -5.76 -32.43
N ILE A 440 13.31 -5.24 -31.79
CA ILE A 440 11.90 -5.51 -32.13
C ILE A 440 11.62 -5.11 -33.59
N LEU A 441 11.97 -3.87 -33.99
CA LEU A 441 11.77 -3.42 -35.37
C LEU A 441 12.56 -4.28 -36.35
N SER A 442 13.82 -4.60 -36.04
CA SER A 442 14.68 -5.41 -36.90
C SER A 442 14.14 -6.82 -37.11
N ALA A 443 13.67 -7.46 -36.04
CA ALA A 443 13.09 -8.81 -36.10
C ALA A 443 11.75 -8.83 -36.85
N LEU A 444 10.88 -7.82 -36.65
CA LEU A 444 9.63 -7.69 -37.39
C LEU A 444 9.87 -7.45 -38.88
N ASN A 445 10.85 -6.61 -39.21
CA ASN A 445 11.24 -6.37 -40.59
C ASN A 445 11.74 -7.66 -41.25
N ALA A 446 12.60 -8.42 -40.57
CA ALA A 446 13.10 -9.69 -41.05
C ALA A 446 11.98 -10.73 -41.22
N SER A 447 11.02 -10.80 -40.29
CA SER A 447 9.95 -11.81 -40.33
C SER A 447 8.85 -11.52 -41.35
N THR A 448 8.64 -10.25 -41.71
CA THR A 448 7.52 -9.84 -42.58
C THR A 448 7.94 -9.29 -43.93
N GLY A 449 9.19 -8.85 -44.08
CA GLY A 449 9.68 -8.15 -45.28
C GLY A 449 9.20 -6.70 -45.40
N ASN A 450 8.52 -6.14 -44.40
CA ASN A 450 8.12 -4.72 -44.36
C ASN A 450 9.06 -3.91 -43.46
N THR A 451 9.16 -2.60 -43.65
CA THR A 451 9.79 -1.71 -42.67
C THR A 451 8.74 -1.12 -41.75
N PHE A 452 8.98 -1.19 -40.44
CA PHE A 452 8.11 -0.57 -39.43
C PHE A 452 8.78 0.62 -38.74
N SER A 453 7.95 1.57 -38.32
CA SER A 453 8.34 2.69 -37.46
C SER A 453 7.29 2.91 -36.37
N PHE A 454 7.71 3.46 -35.22
CA PHE A 454 6.78 3.83 -34.16
C PHE A 454 5.90 5.00 -34.61
N VAL A 455 4.58 4.85 -34.47
CA VAL A 455 3.65 5.97 -34.62
C VAL A 455 3.72 6.78 -33.33
N GLY A 456 3.88 8.09 -33.46
CA GLY A 456 4.17 8.95 -32.33
C GLY A 456 4.18 10.43 -32.68
N GLY A 457 4.53 11.27 -31.70
CA GLY A 457 4.62 12.72 -31.81
C GLY A 457 6.03 13.27 -31.60
N GLU A 458 6.10 14.57 -31.28
CA GLU A 458 7.34 15.22 -30.84
C GLU A 458 7.81 14.67 -29.49
N GLN A 459 9.10 14.78 -29.21
CA GLN A 459 9.65 14.38 -27.91
C GLN A 459 9.08 15.25 -26.79
N HIS A 460 8.67 14.60 -25.70
CA HIS A 460 8.20 15.28 -24.50
C HIS A 460 8.60 14.50 -23.24
N SER A 461 8.63 15.16 -22.10
CA SER A 461 8.87 14.49 -20.82
C SER A 461 7.61 13.79 -20.32
N ILE A 462 7.77 12.71 -19.57
CA ILE A 462 6.71 12.00 -18.85
C ILE A 462 6.81 12.31 -17.36
N SER A 463 5.68 12.69 -16.76
CA SER A 463 5.58 12.89 -15.31
C SER A 463 5.40 11.55 -14.61
N CYS A 464 6.32 11.21 -13.72
CA CYS A 464 6.24 9.98 -12.96
C CYS A 464 5.34 10.15 -11.73
N PRO A 465 4.43 9.20 -11.44
CA PRO A 465 3.75 9.17 -10.15
C PRO A 465 4.80 9.11 -9.04
N THR A 466 4.69 9.99 -8.06
CA THR A 466 5.58 10.01 -6.90
C THR A 466 5.32 8.76 -6.06
N SER A 467 6.28 7.84 -6.00
CA SER A 467 6.26 6.75 -5.02
C SER A 467 6.50 7.33 -3.60
N PRO A 468 5.70 6.97 -2.59
CA PRO A 468 5.89 7.40 -1.19
C PRO A 468 7.27 7.05 -0.60
N ASP A 469 7.99 6.07 -1.15
CA ASP A 469 9.35 5.72 -0.70
C ASP A 469 10.37 6.83 -0.95
N SER A 470 10.05 7.81 -1.79
CA SER A 470 10.89 8.99 -2.02
C SER A 470 10.83 10.03 -0.88
N GLU A 471 9.83 9.96 0.02
CA GLU A 471 9.72 10.90 1.13
C GLU A 471 10.55 10.49 2.36
N MET A 472 10.88 9.20 2.53
CA MET A 472 11.67 8.73 3.68
C MET A 472 13.18 9.06 3.57
N ASP A 473 13.68 9.43 2.38
CA ASP A 473 15.06 9.90 2.19
C ASP A 473 15.25 11.42 2.41
N THR A 474 14.16 12.17 2.58
CA THR A 474 14.23 13.63 2.81
C THR A 474 14.79 14.00 4.19
N SER A 475 14.81 13.05 5.13
CA SER A 475 15.40 13.23 6.46
C SER A 475 16.94 13.08 6.48
N ARG A 476 17.54 12.38 5.51
CA ARG A 476 19.01 12.33 5.33
C ARG A 476 19.55 13.52 4.54
N GLN A 477 18.72 14.21 3.77
CA GLN A 477 19.13 15.37 2.97
C GLN A 477 19.19 16.71 3.74
N ARG A 478 18.75 16.78 5.00
CA ARG A 478 18.80 18.03 5.80
C ARG A 478 20.11 18.28 6.56
N MET A 479 21.11 17.42 6.43
CA MET A 479 22.49 17.72 6.85
C MET A 479 23.47 17.35 5.74
N GLY A 480 23.57 18.20 4.72
CA GLY A 480 24.58 18.07 3.68
C GLY A 480 24.26 18.91 2.46
N SER A 481 24.77 20.14 2.42
CA SER A 481 24.93 20.85 1.15
C SER A 481 25.92 20.06 0.29
N SER A 482 25.43 19.23 -0.63
CA SER A 482 26.22 18.78 -1.79
C SER A 482 25.32 18.20 -2.87
N ARG A 483 25.26 18.90 -4.02
CA ARG A 483 25.07 18.38 -5.39
C ARG A 483 23.87 17.44 -5.60
N ALA A 484 22.85 17.93 -6.31
CA ALA A 484 21.90 17.08 -7.01
C ALA A 484 22.67 15.98 -7.74
N GLN A 485 22.55 14.73 -7.30
CA GLN A 485 23.08 13.59 -8.04
C GLN A 485 22.20 13.45 -9.28
N THR A 486 22.60 14.10 -10.36
CA THR A 486 22.26 13.62 -11.70
C THR A 486 22.67 12.15 -11.74
N SER A 487 21.71 11.23 -11.89
CA SER A 487 21.99 9.82 -12.20
C SER A 487 22.83 9.79 -13.47
N GLU A 488 24.15 9.74 -13.30
CA GLU A 488 25.09 9.87 -14.41
C GLU A 488 25.10 8.56 -15.18
N LEU A 489 24.74 8.58 -16.46
CA LEU A 489 24.73 7.39 -17.30
C LEU A 489 26.11 6.71 -17.29
N LEU A 490 26.13 5.37 -17.29
CA LEU A 490 27.38 4.64 -17.40
C LEU A 490 28.01 4.92 -18.78
N PRO A 491 29.33 5.21 -18.87
CA PRO A 491 29.96 5.57 -20.14
C PRO A 491 29.82 4.47 -21.20
N ALA A 492 29.47 4.84 -22.43
CA ALA A 492 29.24 3.89 -23.52
C ALA A 492 30.45 2.99 -23.80
N ASN A 493 31.67 3.54 -23.72
CA ASN A 493 32.91 2.78 -23.89
C ASN A 493 33.14 1.76 -22.76
N GLU A 494 32.69 2.06 -21.55
CA GLU A 494 32.73 1.12 -20.42
C GLU A 494 31.72 -0.01 -20.63
N ILE A 495 30.49 0.32 -21.05
CA ILE A 495 29.47 -0.67 -21.43
C ILE A 495 30.01 -1.59 -22.53
N SER A 496 30.59 -1.05 -23.61
CA SER A 496 31.13 -1.86 -24.71
C SER A 496 32.24 -2.82 -24.25
N ARG A 497 33.18 -2.36 -23.42
CA ARG A 497 34.24 -3.25 -22.89
C ARG A 497 33.70 -4.34 -21.98
N ALA A 498 32.73 -4.01 -21.12
CA ALA A 498 32.09 -4.99 -20.25
C ALA A 498 31.26 -6.00 -21.03
N THR A 499 30.62 -5.58 -22.12
CA THR A 499 29.84 -6.47 -23.01
C THR A 499 30.73 -7.50 -23.69
N LEU A 500 31.93 -7.10 -24.15
CA LEU A 500 32.90 -8.04 -24.71
C LEU A 500 33.35 -9.09 -23.69
N ALA A 501 33.55 -8.68 -22.44
CA ALA A 501 33.86 -9.60 -21.35
C ALA A 501 32.67 -10.53 -21.04
N GLU A 502 31.46 -9.98 -20.93
CA GLU A 502 30.23 -10.73 -20.66
C GLU A 502 30.01 -11.80 -21.76
N HIS A 503 29.96 -11.45 -23.04
CA HIS A 503 29.75 -12.40 -24.14
C HIS A 503 30.81 -13.52 -24.19
N LYS A 504 32.06 -13.19 -23.85
CA LYS A 504 33.17 -14.16 -23.83
C LYS A 504 32.95 -15.27 -22.80
N TYR A 505 32.32 -14.96 -21.67
CA TYR A 505 32.12 -15.91 -20.57
C TYR A 505 30.68 -16.42 -20.45
N ALA A 506 29.72 -15.73 -21.08
CA ALA A 506 28.29 -16.00 -20.95
C ALA A 506 27.94 -17.47 -21.23
N GLN A 507 28.39 -18.01 -22.36
CA GLN A 507 28.09 -19.41 -22.72
C GLN A 507 28.58 -20.41 -21.69
N THR A 508 29.78 -20.21 -21.11
CA THR A 508 30.33 -21.12 -20.10
C THR A 508 29.58 -20.99 -18.77
N ILE A 509 29.30 -19.76 -18.34
CA ILE A 509 28.60 -19.52 -17.07
C ILE A 509 27.15 -20.02 -17.15
N MET A 510 26.49 -19.81 -18.30
CA MET A 510 25.12 -20.28 -18.55
C MET A 510 24.98 -21.80 -18.63
N GLN A 511 26.07 -22.58 -18.70
CA GLN A 511 25.99 -24.04 -18.60
C GLN A 511 25.58 -24.50 -17.19
N ASP A 512 25.82 -23.68 -16.16
CA ASP A 512 25.30 -23.97 -14.83
C ASP A 512 23.78 -23.75 -14.83
N PRO A 513 22.96 -24.78 -14.53
CA PRO A 513 21.51 -24.68 -14.53
C PRO A 513 20.97 -23.75 -13.43
N ALA A 514 21.78 -23.37 -12.44
CA ALA A 514 21.41 -22.37 -11.44
C ALA A 514 21.47 -20.94 -12.00
N VAL A 515 22.20 -20.69 -13.08
CA VAL A 515 22.33 -19.36 -13.68
C VAL A 515 21.16 -19.09 -14.63
N LEU A 516 20.45 -18.01 -14.36
CA LEU A 516 19.30 -17.55 -15.14
C LEU A 516 19.70 -16.54 -16.21
N GLY A 517 20.79 -15.81 -16.01
CA GLY A 517 21.31 -14.89 -17.00
C GLY A 517 22.51 -14.09 -16.52
N LEU A 518 23.10 -13.34 -17.44
CA LEU A 518 24.14 -12.36 -17.18
C LEU A 518 23.76 -11.02 -17.83
N ALA A 519 24.24 -9.91 -17.29
CA ALA A 519 24.05 -8.59 -17.89
C ALA A 519 25.14 -7.60 -17.45
N VAL A 520 25.31 -6.52 -18.21
CA VAL A 520 26.24 -5.43 -17.88
C VAL A 520 25.53 -4.39 -17.01
N SER A 521 26.03 -4.21 -15.79
CA SER A 521 25.50 -3.26 -14.81
C SER A 521 26.59 -2.29 -14.33
N ARG A 522 26.26 -1.44 -13.37
CA ARG A 522 27.18 -0.49 -12.72
C ARG A 522 27.84 -1.14 -11.50
N SER A 523 29.12 -0.88 -11.32
CA SER A 523 29.85 -1.28 -10.10
C SER A 523 29.27 -0.58 -8.87
N GLU A 524 29.15 -1.32 -7.76
CA GLU A 524 28.69 -0.78 -6.47
C GLU A 524 29.69 0.17 -5.81
N THR A 525 30.95 0.11 -6.24
CA THR A 525 32.07 0.86 -5.63
C THR A 525 32.55 2.03 -6.47
N ASP A 526 32.21 2.06 -7.77
CA ASP A 526 32.59 3.13 -8.68
C ASP A 526 31.46 3.35 -9.70
N PRO A 527 30.74 4.48 -9.63
CA PRO A 527 29.62 4.73 -10.52
C PRO A 527 30.04 4.85 -11.98
N GLN A 528 31.30 5.12 -12.31
CA GLN A 528 31.79 5.24 -13.68
C GLN A 528 32.29 3.92 -14.28
N ARG A 529 32.26 2.83 -13.51
CA ARG A 529 32.74 1.51 -13.92
C ARG A 529 31.62 0.51 -14.06
N ALA A 530 31.77 -0.40 -15.02
CA ALA A 530 30.85 -1.50 -15.20
C ALA A 530 31.15 -2.66 -14.25
N SER A 531 30.15 -3.50 -14.05
CA SER A 531 30.24 -4.82 -13.42
C SER A 531 29.41 -5.82 -14.21
N ILE A 532 29.74 -7.10 -14.11
CA ILE A 532 28.92 -8.17 -14.70
C ILE A 532 27.99 -8.70 -13.63
N LEU A 533 26.70 -8.53 -13.86
CA LEU A 533 25.63 -9.04 -13.02
C LEU A 533 25.32 -10.47 -13.46
N VAL A 534 25.23 -11.40 -12.51
CA VAL A 534 24.85 -12.79 -12.76
C VAL A 534 23.62 -13.12 -11.94
N PHE A 535 22.53 -13.46 -12.62
CA PHE A 535 21.26 -13.85 -12.00
C PHE A 535 21.29 -15.34 -11.70
N VAL A 536 21.03 -15.70 -10.44
CA VAL A 536 21.04 -17.09 -9.97
C VAL A 536 19.70 -17.42 -9.34
N GLU A 537 19.12 -18.57 -9.69
CA GLU A 537 17.81 -18.97 -9.20
C GLU A 537 17.80 -19.10 -7.66
N VAL A 538 16.79 -18.48 -7.02
CA VAL A 538 16.50 -18.70 -5.59
C VAL A 538 16.36 -20.19 -5.32
N SER A 539 16.83 -20.65 -4.16
CA SER A 539 16.89 -22.07 -3.73
C SER A 539 17.95 -22.96 -4.41
N LYS A 540 18.65 -22.49 -5.46
CA LYS A 540 19.80 -23.21 -6.02
C LYS A 540 21.09 -22.87 -5.28
N ARG A 541 22.07 -23.77 -5.37
CA ARG A 541 23.43 -23.52 -4.85
C ARG A 541 24.07 -22.41 -5.69
N LEU A 542 24.67 -21.43 -5.01
CA LEU A 542 25.43 -20.38 -5.69
C LEU A 542 26.61 -20.98 -6.46
N PRO A 543 26.76 -20.65 -7.76
CA PRO A 543 27.90 -21.09 -8.56
C PRO A 543 29.19 -20.49 -8.02
N LEU A 544 30.30 -21.25 -8.16
CA LEU A 544 31.64 -20.73 -7.84
C LEU A 544 32.12 -19.85 -8.99
N LEU A 545 31.74 -18.58 -8.95
CA LEU A 545 32.13 -17.58 -9.94
C LEU A 545 33.41 -16.84 -9.51
N PRO A 546 34.30 -16.46 -10.46
CA PRO A 546 35.43 -15.62 -10.15
C PRO A 546 34.94 -14.24 -9.68
N LYS A 547 35.72 -13.58 -8.82
CA LYS A 547 35.39 -12.23 -8.32
C LYS A 547 35.35 -11.16 -9.41
N ALA A 548 36.02 -11.40 -10.53
CA ALA A 548 36.04 -10.53 -11.69
C ALA A 548 36.23 -11.33 -12.97
N LEU A 549 35.73 -10.80 -14.08
CA LEU A 549 35.89 -11.31 -15.44
C LEU A 549 36.52 -10.20 -16.30
N ASP A 550 37.71 -10.43 -16.85
CA ASP A 550 38.48 -9.44 -17.59
C ASP A 550 38.58 -8.06 -16.89
N GLY A 551 38.68 -8.06 -15.56
CA GLY A 551 38.80 -6.85 -14.74
C GLY A 551 37.48 -6.18 -14.35
N PHE A 552 36.33 -6.71 -14.79
CA PHE A 552 35.01 -6.28 -14.35
C PHE A 552 34.56 -7.09 -13.14
N PRO A 553 34.20 -6.45 -12.01
CA PRO A 553 33.66 -7.15 -10.85
C PRO A 553 32.43 -7.99 -11.22
N VAL A 554 32.36 -9.20 -10.69
CA VAL A 554 31.17 -10.06 -10.81
C VAL A 554 30.30 -9.86 -9.59
N ARG A 555 29.03 -9.53 -9.82
CA ARG A 555 28.00 -9.42 -8.78
C ARG A 555 26.95 -10.50 -9.00
N VAL A 556 26.67 -11.29 -7.98
CA VAL A 556 25.62 -12.30 -8.02
C VAL A 556 24.35 -11.73 -7.41
N VAL A 557 23.24 -11.83 -8.14
CA VAL A 557 21.90 -11.49 -7.65
C VAL A 557 21.05 -12.75 -7.68
N THR A 558 20.54 -13.13 -6.51
CA THR A 558 19.57 -14.24 -6.43
C THR A 558 18.22 -13.76 -6.92
N SER A 559 17.57 -14.47 -7.85
CA SER A 559 16.26 -14.12 -8.38
C SER A 559 15.33 -15.32 -8.53
N GLY A 560 14.00 -15.08 -8.56
CA GLY A 560 13.09 -16.03 -9.18
C GLY A 560 13.45 -16.27 -10.65
N ARG A 561 12.88 -17.31 -11.26
CA ARG A 561 12.96 -17.49 -12.71
C ARG A 561 12.23 -16.34 -13.40
N PHE A 562 12.78 -15.83 -14.50
CA PHE A 562 12.09 -14.87 -15.34
C PHE A 562 11.02 -15.59 -16.13
N THR A 563 9.79 -15.12 -16.04
CA THR A 563 8.67 -15.75 -16.74
C THR A 563 7.88 -14.73 -17.55
N ALA A 564 7.31 -15.20 -18.66
CA ALA A 564 6.36 -14.50 -19.52
C ALA A 564 5.03 -15.24 -19.45
N GLY A 565 3.96 -14.53 -19.10
CA GLY A 565 2.68 -15.12 -18.68
C GLY A 565 2.70 -15.60 -17.21
N THR A 566 1.52 -15.66 -16.58
CA THR A 566 1.36 -16.14 -15.20
C THR A 566 0.73 -17.53 -15.12
N ASN A 567 1.10 -18.27 -14.08
CA ASN A 567 0.31 -19.38 -13.50
C ASN A 567 -0.98 -18.86 -12.86
N SER A 568 -1.87 -18.23 -13.64
CA SER A 568 -3.17 -17.78 -13.14
C SER A 568 -4.17 -18.91 -13.25
N ARG A 569 -4.05 -19.94 -12.40
CA ARG A 569 -5.27 -20.52 -11.84
C ARG A 569 -5.87 -19.43 -10.96
N PRO A 570 -7.03 -18.85 -11.31
CA PRO A 570 -7.59 -17.79 -10.50
C PRO A 570 -7.84 -18.36 -9.10
N ILE A 571 -7.22 -17.74 -8.09
CA ILE A 571 -7.76 -17.78 -6.75
C ILE A 571 -9.13 -17.13 -6.90
N ARG A 572 -10.19 -17.94 -7.00
CA ARG A 572 -11.55 -17.44 -6.87
C ARG A 572 -11.57 -16.63 -5.56
N PRO A 573 -11.85 -15.31 -5.59
CA PRO A 573 -12.15 -14.64 -4.35
C PRO A 573 -13.34 -15.39 -3.74
N ARG A 574 -13.15 -15.93 -2.53
CA ARG A 574 -14.25 -16.48 -1.75
C ARG A 574 -15.11 -15.31 -1.27
N CYS A 575 -15.87 -14.71 -2.18
CA CYS A 575 -17.04 -13.94 -1.83
C CYS A 575 -18.21 -14.91 -1.82
N SER A 576 -18.37 -15.63 -0.70
CA SER A 576 -19.70 -16.12 -0.35
C SER A 576 -20.41 -14.97 0.35
N PRO A 577 -21.51 -14.42 -0.16
CA PRO A 577 -22.35 -13.56 0.66
C PRO A 577 -22.82 -14.44 1.81
N SER A 578 -22.42 -14.09 3.03
CA SER A 578 -23.02 -14.65 4.23
C SER A 578 -24.46 -14.16 4.29
N THR A 579 -25.36 -14.89 3.65
CA THR A 579 -26.79 -14.81 3.93
C THR A 579 -26.96 -15.36 5.34
N ILE A 580 -26.84 -14.50 6.34
CA ILE A 580 -27.31 -14.80 7.69
C ILE A 580 -28.83 -14.88 7.58
N GLN A 581 -29.36 -16.10 7.44
CA GLN A 581 -30.75 -16.34 7.79
C GLN A 581 -30.83 -16.50 9.33
N PRO A 582 -31.67 -15.71 10.01
CA PRO A 582 -31.74 -15.73 11.46
C PRO A 582 -32.75 -16.79 11.94
N THR A 583 -32.43 -18.07 11.79
CA THR A 583 -33.08 -19.17 12.55
C THR A 583 -32.23 -20.44 12.41
N ASP A 584 -31.41 -20.73 13.42
CA ASP A 584 -31.35 -22.06 14.04
C ASP A 584 -30.30 -22.09 15.17
N PHE A 585 -30.77 -21.70 16.34
CA PHE A 585 -30.21 -22.11 17.62
C PHE A 585 -30.45 -23.62 17.79
N VAL A 586 -29.41 -24.45 17.70
CA VAL A 586 -29.27 -25.62 18.60
C VAL A 586 -27.78 -25.89 18.84
N LEU A 587 -27.33 -25.55 20.06
CA LEU A 587 -26.11 -26.08 20.66
C LEU A 587 -26.19 -27.61 20.74
N ARG A 588 -25.28 -28.32 20.04
CA ARG A 588 -24.90 -29.68 20.41
C ARG A 588 -23.40 -29.83 20.45
N TRP A 589 -22.90 -29.81 21.68
CA TRP A 589 -21.58 -30.25 22.09
C TRP A 589 -21.47 -31.77 21.86
N ARG A 590 -20.44 -32.24 21.16
CA ARG A 590 -19.97 -33.63 21.28
C ARG A 590 -18.43 -33.65 21.33
N PRO A 591 -17.83 -34.33 22.33
CA PRO A 591 -16.39 -34.47 22.44
C PRO A 591 -15.93 -35.72 21.69
N GLU A 592 -14.95 -35.60 20.80
CA GLU A 592 -14.23 -36.76 20.27
C GLU A 592 -12.94 -36.99 21.06
N ILE A 593 -12.91 -38.14 21.72
CA ILE A 593 -11.79 -38.69 22.47
C ILE A 593 -10.90 -39.45 21.49
N SER A 594 -9.62 -39.07 21.46
CA SER A 594 -8.53 -39.78 20.82
C SER A 594 -8.33 -41.19 21.39
N ARG A 595 -8.22 -42.21 20.53
CA ARG A 595 -7.55 -43.48 20.87
C ARG A 595 -6.69 -43.95 19.70
N TRP A 596 -5.40 -44.14 20.00
CA TRP A 596 -4.38 -44.83 19.19
C TRP A 596 -4.40 -46.36 19.49
N PRO A 597 -3.70 -47.18 18.67
CA PRO A 597 -4.13 -48.54 18.29
C PRO A 597 -3.40 -49.69 19.02
N THR A 598 -3.92 -50.92 18.84
CA THR A 598 -3.24 -52.23 18.61
C THR A 598 -4.14 -53.40 19.07
N PRO A 599 -3.94 -54.64 18.58
CA PRO A 599 -3.63 -55.12 17.22
C PRO A 599 -4.89 -55.48 16.41
#